data_AF-A0A372NGG9-F1
#
_entry.id   AF-A0A372NGG9-F1
#
_cell.length_a   1.000
_cell.length_b   1.000
_cell.length_c   1.000
_cell.angle_alpha   90.00
_cell.angle_beta   90.00
_cell.angle_gamma   90.00
#
_symmetry.space_group_name_H-M   'P 1'
#
loop_
_entity.id
_entity.type
_entity.pdbx_description
1 polymer ?
#
loop_
_entity_poly.entity_id
_entity_poly.type
_entity_poly.pdbx_seq_one_letter_code
_entity_poly.pdbx_strand_id
1 'polypeptide(L)'
;MKAQAFKGFFVQRLIFCFFLLLPTLAFAAGWEPYVNGRFGYAVEIPPGFALSSEADNGDGRTYANSGATLAVWGHYLAAGPFELDVANRRATYKQEGWDLSYDRQKAGWASLSGTRGDRILYHRTIRLCDDAVASFVLEYPVSMKAEISPFVGKLVKSLHPAEGCTTAQGAAPAAQ
;
A
#
# COMPACT_ATOMS: atom_id res chain seq x y z
N MET A 1 61.56 -29.18 59.79
CA MET A 1 61.26 -27.82 59.28
C MET A 1 60.40 -27.95 58.02
N LYS A 2 59.23 -27.29 58.04
CA LYS A 2 58.39 -26.69 56.96
C LYS A 2 58.73 -27.03 55.48
N ALA A 3 57.83 -27.04 54.49
CA ALA A 3 56.38 -27.08 54.31
C ALA A 3 56.15 -27.06 52.78
N GLN A 4 55.15 -27.81 52.31
CA GLN A 4 54.18 -27.52 51.23
C GLN A 4 54.61 -27.12 49.78
N ALA A 5 54.13 -27.98 48.86
CA ALA A 5 53.67 -27.84 47.47
C ALA A 5 53.37 -26.45 46.85
N PHE A 6 53.50 -26.34 45.51
CA PHE A 6 52.34 -26.15 44.61
C PHE A 6 52.70 -26.35 43.13
N LYS A 7 51.76 -26.94 42.37
CA LYS A 7 51.85 -27.26 40.94
C LYS A 7 51.69 -25.98 40.09
N GLY A 8 52.56 -25.81 39.10
CA GLY A 8 52.47 -24.76 38.09
C GLY A 8 51.29 -25.01 37.15
N PHE A 9 50.38 -24.04 37.11
CA PHE A 9 49.12 -24.02 36.38
C PHE A 9 49.31 -23.96 34.85
N PHE A 10 48.51 -24.77 34.17
CA PHE A 10 48.27 -24.76 32.72
C PHE A 10 47.53 -23.46 32.35
N VAL A 11 48.15 -22.56 31.59
CA VAL A 11 47.49 -21.33 31.12
C VAL A 11 46.59 -21.67 29.93
N GLN A 12 45.38 -22.15 30.23
CA GLN A 12 44.30 -22.31 29.27
C GLN A 12 43.82 -20.91 28.85
N ARG A 13 44.20 -20.47 27.64
CA ARG A 13 43.72 -19.22 27.04
C ARG A 13 42.21 -19.33 26.76
N LEU A 14 41.37 -18.86 27.68
CA LEU A 14 39.95 -18.62 27.44
C LEU A 14 39.81 -17.39 26.54
N ILE A 15 39.61 -17.63 25.24
CA ILE A 15 39.13 -16.61 24.30
C ILE A 15 37.64 -16.44 24.57
N PHE A 16 37.28 -15.41 25.34
CA PHE A 16 35.90 -15.00 25.55
C PHE A 16 35.45 -14.21 24.32
N CYS A 17 34.88 -14.89 23.31
CA CYS A 17 34.21 -14.22 22.19
C CYS A 17 32.95 -13.51 22.72
N PHE A 18 33.12 -12.24 23.09
CA PHE A 18 32.02 -11.33 23.39
C PHE A 18 31.31 -10.99 22.07
N PHE A 19 30.31 -11.80 21.72
CA PHE A 19 29.40 -11.51 20.61
C PHE A 19 28.59 -10.27 21.01
N LEU A 20 29.03 -9.09 20.55
CA LEU A 20 28.25 -7.86 20.59
C LEU A 20 27.03 -8.07 19.68
N LEU A 21 25.93 -8.53 20.26
CA LEU A 21 24.59 -8.36 19.72
C LEU A 21 24.32 -6.86 19.67
N LEU A 22 24.68 -6.22 18.54
CA LEU A 22 24.18 -4.90 18.19
C LEU A 22 22.67 -5.07 17.96
N PRO A 23 21.80 -4.52 18.83
CA PRO A 23 20.38 -4.52 18.52
C PRO A 23 20.20 -3.62 17.30
N THR A 24 19.89 -4.21 16.15
CA THR A 24 19.43 -3.46 14.99
C THR A 24 18.14 -2.78 15.39
N LEU A 25 18.18 -1.46 15.56
CA LEU A 25 16.99 -0.63 15.65
C LEU A 25 16.24 -0.77 14.32
N ALA A 26 15.31 -1.73 14.26
CA ALA A 26 14.32 -1.76 13.21
C ALA A 26 13.40 -0.56 13.46
N PHE A 27 13.71 0.58 12.82
CA PHE A 27 12.72 1.64 12.69
C PHE A 27 11.51 1.03 11.99
N ALA A 28 10.37 1.00 12.67
CA ALA A 28 9.11 0.73 12.00
C ALA A 28 8.97 1.83 10.93
N ALA A 29 9.09 1.44 9.66
CA ALA A 29 8.85 2.37 8.57
C ALA A 29 7.44 2.95 8.75
N GLY A 30 7.32 4.27 8.64
CA GLY A 30 6.04 4.94 8.70
C GLY A 30 5.27 4.75 7.40
N TRP A 31 4.10 5.39 7.33
CA TRP A 31 3.45 5.60 6.04
C TRP A 31 4.18 6.71 5.28
N GLU A 32 4.42 6.50 3.99
CA GLU A 32 5.21 7.42 3.17
C GLU A 32 4.31 8.21 2.20
N PRO A 33 4.39 9.54 2.12
CA PRO A 33 3.58 10.30 1.19
C PRO A 33 4.06 10.10 -0.25
N TYR A 34 3.13 9.82 -1.16
CA TYR A 34 3.35 9.88 -2.60
C TYR A 34 2.43 10.94 -3.21
N VAL A 35 3.03 11.87 -3.95
CA VAL A 35 2.33 12.94 -4.68
C VAL A 35 2.61 12.78 -6.16
N ASN A 36 1.56 12.71 -6.97
CA ASN A 36 1.66 12.79 -8.41
C ASN A 36 1.37 14.21 -8.86
N GLY A 37 2.41 14.96 -9.23
CA GLY A 37 2.28 16.36 -9.67
C GLY A 37 1.60 16.52 -11.03
N ARG A 38 1.54 15.47 -11.86
CA ARG A 38 0.94 15.53 -13.19
C ARG A 38 -0.59 15.57 -13.13
N PHE A 39 -1.18 14.69 -12.32
CA PHE A 39 -2.63 14.59 -12.14
C PHE A 39 -3.12 15.29 -10.87
N GLY A 40 -2.22 15.74 -9.99
CA GLY A 40 -2.58 16.48 -8.79
C GLY A 40 -3.32 15.61 -7.77
N TYR A 41 -2.79 14.43 -7.44
CA TYR A 41 -3.28 13.60 -6.33
C TYR A 41 -2.17 13.21 -5.38
N ALA A 42 -2.56 12.87 -4.16
CA ALA A 42 -1.67 12.35 -3.13
C ALA A 42 -2.30 11.14 -2.43
N VAL A 43 -1.45 10.24 -1.95
CA VAL A 43 -1.81 9.03 -1.18
C VAL A 43 -0.65 8.65 -0.28
N GLU A 44 -0.94 8.07 0.88
CA GLU A 44 0.10 7.52 1.75
C GLU A 44 0.33 6.04 1.42
N ILE A 45 1.59 5.64 1.22
CA ILE A 45 2.01 4.28 0.94
C ILE A 45 2.20 3.53 2.27
N PRO A 46 1.62 2.33 2.44
CA PRO A 46 1.73 1.59 3.69
C PRO A 46 3.17 1.09 3.91
N PRO A 47 3.58 0.91 5.17
CA PRO A 47 4.89 0.33 5.46
C PRO A 47 5.01 -1.09 4.90
N GLY A 48 6.23 -1.44 4.48
CA GLY A 48 6.52 -2.75 3.88
C GLY A 48 6.19 -2.87 2.40
N PHE A 49 5.54 -1.88 1.78
CA PHE A 49 5.39 -1.79 0.33
C PHE A 49 6.59 -1.05 -0.28
N ALA A 50 7.43 -1.78 -1.00
CA ALA A 50 8.56 -1.19 -1.71
C ALA A 50 8.15 -0.78 -3.14
N LEU A 51 8.73 0.29 -3.66
CA LEU A 51 8.53 0.71 -5.05
C LEU A 51 8.96 -0.43 -5.99
N SER A 52 8.02 -0.90 -6.81
CA SER A 52 8.25 -1.95 -7.79
C SER A 52 8.45 -1.38 -9.20
N SER A 53 7.67 -0.37 -9.57
CA SER A 53 7.77 0.29 -10.88
C SER A 53 7.11 1.67 -10.86
N GLU A 54 7.54 2.52 -11.79
CA GLU A 54 6.89 3.80 -12.12
C GLU A 54 6.45 3.75 -13.58
N ALA A 55 5.27 4.27 -13.89
CA ALA A 55 4.76 4.26 -15.26
C ALA A 55 5.56 5.23 -16.15
N ASP A 56 5.87 4.82 -17.39
CA ASP A 56 6.68 5.63 -18.31
C ASP A 56 6.06 7.00 -18.63
N ASN A 57 4.73 7.07 -18.63
CA ASN A 57 4.00 8.32 -18.83
C ASN A 57 3.88 9.15 -17.54
N GLY A 58 4.30 8.64 -16.38
CA GLY A 58 4.25 9.36 -15.11
C GLY A 58 2.84 9.44 -14.49
N ASP A 59 1.90 8.59 -14.90
CA ASP A 59 0.54 8.57 -14.36
C ASP A 59 0.50 7.97 -12.94
N GLY A 60 1.48 7.13 -12.59
CA GLY A 60 1.40 6.34 -11.38
C GLY A 60 2.61 5.48 -11.06
N ARG A 61 2.51 4.78 -9.94
CA ARG A 61 3.50 3.85 -9.41
C ARG A 61 2.85 2.57 -8.94
N THR A 62 3.60 1.49 -9.00
CA THR A 62 3.25 0.20 -8.39
C THR A 62 4.25 -0.09 -7.28
N TYR A 63 3.72 -0.51 -6.13
CA TYR A 63 4.46 -0.97 -4.98
C TYR A 63 4.12 -2.43 -4.70
N ALA A 64 5.06 -3.17 -4.13
CA ALA A 64 4.88 -4.59 -3.82
C ALA A 64 5.45 -4.92 -2.44
N ASN A 65 4.87 -5.95 -1.82
CA ASN A 65 5.42 -6.63 -0.65
C ASN A 65 5.41 -8.16 -0.87
N SER A 66 5.58 -8.96 0.18
CA SER A 66 5.69 -10.43 0.13
C SER A 66 4.48 -11.20 -0.45
N GLY A 67 3.41 -10.52 -0.87
CA GLY A 67 2.29 -11.15 -1.56
C GLY A 67 1.21 -10.20 -2.07
N ALA A 68 1.29 -8.91 -1.73
CA ALA A 68 0.37 -7.87 -2.13
C ALA A 68 1.01 -6.87 -3.09
N THR A 69 0.18 -6.30 -3.94
CA THR A 69 0.54 -5.24 -4.89
C THR A 69 -0.39 -4.05 -4.70
N LEU A 70 0.19 -2.85 -4.63
CA LEU A 70 -0.52 -1.58 -4.60
C LEU A 70 -0.17 -0.77 -5.83
N ALA A 71 -1.11 -0.62 -6.76
CA ALA A 71 -0.99 0.32 -7.86
C ALA A 71 -1.72 1.62 -7.51
N VAL A 72 -1.09 2.76 -7.76
CA VAL A 72 -1.66 4.11 -7.57
C VAL A 72 -1.45 4.90 -8.84
N TRP A 73 -2.50 5.48 -9.41
CA TRP A 73 -2.38 6.22 -10.68
C TRP A 73 -3.46 7.29 -10.82
N GLY A 74 -3.23 8.21 -11.75
CA GLY A 74 -4.23 9.15 -12.23
C GLY A 74 -4.49 8.96 -13.72
N HIS A 75 -5.68 9.33 -14.18
CA HIS A 75 -6.04 9.33 -15.60
C HIS A 75 -7.11 10.39 -15.89
N TYR A 76 -7.23 10.79 -17.15
CA TYR A 76 -8.34 11.62 -17.61
C TYR A 76 -9.51 10.74 -18.03
N LEU A 77 -10.74 11.21 -17.76
CA LEU A 77 -11.95 10.58 -18.28
C LEU A 77 -11.93 10.60 -19.80
N ALA A 78 -11.93 9.42 -20.44
CA ALA A 78 -11.79 9.31 -21.90
C ALA A 78 -12.99 9.91 -22.66
N ALA A 79 -14.21 9.58 -22.22
CA ALA A 79 -15.46 10.15 -22.71
C ALA A 79 -16.58 9.88 -21.70
N GLY A 80 -17.35 10.91 -21.37
CA GLY A 80 -18.51 10.80 -20.48
C GLY A 80 -18.20 11.01 -18.99
N PRO A 81 -19.22 10.85 -18.12
CA PRO A 81 -19.11 11.19 -16.72
C PRO A 81 -18.33 10.13 -15.93
N PHE A 82 -17.89 10.48 -14.72
CA PHE A 82 -17.18 9.58 -13.82
C PHE A 82 -17.93 8.26 -13.56
N GLU A 83 -19.26 8.31 -13.53
CA GLU A 83 -20.09 7.12 -13.36
C GLU A 83 -19.89 6.09 -14.48
N LEU A 84 -19.61 6.54 -15.70
CA LEU A 84 -19.32 5.68 -16.84
C LEU A 84 -17.93 5.05 -16.73
N ASP A 85 -16.92 5.79 -16.26
CA ASP A 85 -15.59 5.26 -15.97
C ASP A 85 -15.65 4.14 -14.92
N VAL A 86 -16.37 4.38 -13.82
CA VAL A 86 -16.61 3.36 -12.77
C VAL A 86 -17.38 2.16 -13.33
N ALA A 87 -18.40 2.39 -14.17
CA ALA A 87 -19.17 1.31 -14.79
C ALA A 87 -18.32 0.45 -15.74
N ASN A 88 -17.45 1.06 -16.54
CA ASN A 88 -16.52 0.37 -17.42
C ASN A 88 -15.55 -0.48 -16.60
N ARG A 89 -14.96 0.09 -15.54
CA ARG A 89 -14.04 -0.64 -14.66
C ARG A 89 -14.70 -1.82 -13.96
N ARG A 90 -15.94 -1.65 -13.49
CA ARG A 90 -16.76 -2.73 -12.93
C ARG A 90 -16.98 -3.85 -13.96
N ALA A 91 -17.30 -3.49 -15.21
CA ALA A 91 -17.49 -4.46 -16.28
C ALA A 91 -16.19 -5.22 -16.60
N THR A 92 -15.06 -4.53 -16.66
CA THR A 92 -13.73 -5.14 -16.82
C THR A 92 -13.44 -6.15 -15.72
N TYR A 93 -13.64 -5.80 -14.44
CA TYR A 93 -13.41 -6.76 -13.36
C TYR A 93 -14.31 -8.00 -13.45
N LYS A 94 -15.58 -7.85 -13.83
CA LYS A 94 -16.47 -8.99 -14.07
C LYS A 94 -15.98 -9.86 -15.22
N GLN A 95 -15.51 -9.27 -16.32
CA GLN A 95 -14.93 -9.99 -17.46
C GLN A 95 -13.64 -10.73 -17.09
N GLU A 96 -12.83 -10.16 -16.20
CA GLU A 96 -11.62 -10.77 -15.63
C GLU A 96 -11.93 -11.87 -14.59
N GLY A 97 -13.21 -12.12 -14.28
CA GLY A 97 -13.66 -13.18 -13.36
C GLY A 97 -13.66 -12.80 -11.89
N TRP A 98 -13.64 -11.51 -11.54
CA TRP A 98 -13.80 -11.06 -10.16
C TRP A 98 -15.27 -11.13 -9.70
N ASP A 99 -15.49 -11.77 -8.56
CA ASP A 99 -16.77 -11.74 -7.86
C ASP A 99 -16.83 -10.49 -6.95
N LEU A 100 -17.48 -9.43 -7.44
CA LEU A 100 -17.60 -8.15 -6.74
C LEU A 100 -18.67 -8.22 -5.65
N SER A 101 -18.25 -8.50 -4.41
CA SER A 101 -19.11 -8.53 -3.23
C SER A 101 -19.30 -7.16 -2.58
N TYR A 102 -18.46 -6.18 -2.91
CA TYR A 102 -18.60 -4.80 -2.46
C TYR A 102 -18.54 -3.84 -3.66
N ASP A 103 -19.58 -3.03 -3.79
CA ASP A 103 -19.72 -2.03 -4.83
C ASP A 103 -20.43 -0.82 -4.21
N ARG A 104 -19.69 0.28 -4.06
CA ARG A 104 -20.21 1.55 -3.55
C ARG A 104 -19.76 2.67 -4.45
N GLN A 105 -20.72 3.47 -4.90
CA GLN A 105 -20.49 4.57 -5.81
C GLN A 105 -21.29 5.79 -5.36
N LYS A 106 -20.66 6.96 -5.47
CA LYS A 106 -21.23 8.30 -5.29
C LYS A 106 -20.68 9.21 -6.40
N ALA A 107 -21.22 10.42 -6.52
CA ALA A 107 -20.86 11.35 -7.59
C ALA A 107 -19.35 11.67 -7.69
N GLY A 108 -18.61 11.62 -6.59
CA GLY A 108 -17.18 11.97 -6.56
C GLY A 108 -16.22 10.80 -6.30
N TRP A 109 -16.75 9.59 -6.05
CA TRP A 109 -15.89 8.44 -5.72
C TRP A 109 -16.60 7.10 -5.89
N ALA A 110 -15.80 6.05 -6.05
CA ALA A 110 -16.26 4.68 -5.96
C ALA A 110 -15.25 3.79 -5.24
N SER A 111 -15.75 2.73 -4.63
CA SER A 111 -14.98 1.64 -4.07
C SER A 111 -15.57 0.32 -4.54
N LEU A 112 -14.76 -0.50 -5.19
CA LEU A 112 -15.11 -1.85 -5.68
C LEU A 112 -14.20 -2.86 -4.98
N SER A 113 -14.75 -3.94 -4.46
CA SER A 113 -13.95 -5.03 -3.90
C SER A 113 -14.61 -6.38 -4.18
N GLY A 114 -13.76 -7.38 -4.35
CA GLY A 114 -14.18 -8.71 -4.76
C GLY A 114 -13.06 -9.73 -4.68
N THR A 115 -13.40 -10.97 -5.00
CA THR A 115 -12.49 -12.10 -4.94
C THR A 115 -12.37 -12.82 -6.28
N ARG A 116 -11.19 -13.37 -6.55
CA ARG A 116 -10.93 -14.25 -7.68
C ARG A 116 -9.91 -15.30 -7.26
N GLY A 117 -10.33 -16.56 -7.16
CA GLY A 117 -9.51 -17.62 -6.59
C GLY A 117 -9.11 -17.31 -5.15
N ASP A 118 -7.82 -17.27 -4.87
CA ASP A 118 -7.24 -16.94 -3.56
C ASP A 118 -6.90 -15.45 -3.41
N ARG A 119 -7.32 -14.59 -4.34
CA ARG A 119 -7.02 -13.15 -4.35
C ARG A 119 -8.22 -12.31 -3.95
N ILE A 120 -7.94 -11.22 -3.25
CA ILE A 120 -8.85 -10.11 -2.96
C ILE A 120 -8.33 -8.89 -3.72
N LEU A 121 -9.22 -8.13 -4.36
CA LEU A 121 -8.93 -6.77 -4.81
C LEU A 121 -9.74 -5.74 -4.03
N TYR A 122 -9.14 -4.59 -3.80
CA TYR A 122 -9.83 -3.36 -3.42
C TYR A 122 -9.42 -2.22 -4.37
N HIS A 123 -10.35 -1.74 -5.18
CA HIS A 123 -10.19 -0.59 -6.05
C HIS A 123 -10.89 0.62 -5.44
N ARG A 124 -10.14 1.69 -5.19
CA ARG A 124 -10.66 3.00 -4.81
C ARG A 124 -10.43 3.97 -5.95
N THR A 125 -11.40 4.81 -6.23
CA THR A 125 -11.27 5.88 -7.21
C THR A 125 -11.99 7.15 -6.77
N ILE A 126 -11.41 8.32 -7.04
CA ILE A 126 -11.96 9.64 -6.72
C ILE A 126 -11.87 10.57 -7.92
N ARG A 127 -12.84 11.47 -8.08
CA ARG A 127 -12.73 12.58 -9.04
C ARG A 127 -11.69 13.59 -8.54
N LEU A 128 -10.93 14.11 -9.49
CA LEU A 128 -10.05 15.26 -9.32
C LEU A 128 -10.61 16.44 -10.14
N CYS A 129 -9.79 17.48 -10.31
CA CYS A 129 -10.08 18.62 -11.17
C CYS A 129 -9.84 18.28 -12.65
N ASP A 130 -10.36 19.11 -13.55
CA ASP A 130 -10.12 19.01 -15.01
C ASP A 130 -10.39 17.63 -15.61
N ASP A 131 -11.48 17.00 -15.16
CA ASP A 131 -11.90 15.66 -15.55
C ASP A 131 -10.83 14.57 -15.34
N ALA A 132 -9.87 14.81 -14.46
CA ALA A 132 -8.95 13.80 -13.97
C ALA A 132 -9.58 12.96 -12.85
N VAL A 133 -9.01 11.78 -12.66
CA VAL A 133 -9.39 10.79 -11.66
C VAL A 133 -8.10 10.28 -11.03
N ALA A 134 -8.13 9.99 -9.73
CA ALA A 134 -7.09 9.23 -9.06
C ALA A 134 -7.65 7.89 -8.56
N SER A 135 -6.84 6.86 -8.65
CA SER A 135 -7.19 5.52 -8.24
C SER A 135 -6.06 4.84 -7.49
N PHE A 136 -6.44 3.90 -6.62
CA PHE A 136 -5.54 2.85 -6.18
C PHE A 136 -6.20 1.48 -6.27
N VAL A 137 -5.42 0.47 -6.62
CA VAL A 137 -5.81 -0.94 -6.52
C VAL A 137 -4.84 -1.64 -5.60
N LEU A 138 -5.39 -2.23 -4.55
CA LEU A 138 -4.68 -3.13 -3.66
C LEU A 138 -5.14 -4.56 -3.93
N GLU A 139 -4.23 -5.42 -4.36
CA GLU A 139 -4.49 -6.83 -4.60
C GLU A 139 -3.62 -7.69 -3.68
N TYR A 140 -4.19 -8.67 -3.00
CA TYR A 140 -3.51 -9.48 -1.99
C TYR A 140 -4.19 -10.84 -1.81
N PRO A 141 -3.49 -11.86 -1.30
CA PRO A 141 -4.09 -13.17 -1.08
C PRO A 141 -5.04 -13.12 0.12
N VAL A 142 -6.06 -13.98 0.11
CA VAL A 142 -7.03 -14.12 1.21
C VAL A 142 -6.35 -14.40 2.55
N SER A 143 -5.22 -15.11 2.55
CA SER A 143 -4.39 -15.38 3.73
C SER A 143 -3.86 -14.11 4.41
N MET A 144 -3.68 -13.01 3.67
CA MET A 144 -3.20 -11.73 4.19
C MET A 144 -4.33 -10.78 4.61
N LYS A 145 -5.61 -11.21 4.54
CA LYS A 145 -6.74 -10.32 4.80
C LYS A 145 -6.68 -9.64 6.17
N ALA A 146 -6.31 -10.36 7.22
CA ALA A 146 -6.24 -9.78 8.57
C ALA A 146 -5.16 -8.70 8.69
N GLU A 147 -4.03 -8.89 8.03
CA GLU A 147 -2.91 -7.95 8.01
C GLU A 147 -3.22 -6.71 7.15
N ILE A 148 -3.86 -6.91 5.98
CA ILE A 148 -4.06 -5.86 4.99
C ILE A 148 -5.33 -5.03 5.23
N SER A 149 -6.38 -5.58 5.85
CA SER A 149 -7.65 -4.85 6.05
C SER A 149 -7.47 -3.48 6.75
N PRO A 150 -6.61 -3.33 7.78
CA PRO A 150 -6.31 -2.03 8.37
C PRO A 150 -5.69 -1.01 7.38
N PHE A 151 -4.91 -1.47 6.41
CA PHE A 151 -4.28 -0.59 5.40
C PHE A 151 -5.31 0.00 4.45
N VAL A 152 -6.34 -0.77 4.07
CA VAL A 152 -7.41 -0.31 3.17
C VAL A 152 -8.06 0.96 3.72
N GLY A 153 -8.43 0.97 5.00
CA GLY A 153 -9.08 2.13 5.62
C GLY A 153 -8.22 3.38 5.61
N LYS A 154 -6.91 3.25 5.85
CA LYS A 154 -5.98 4.38 5.83
C LYS A 154 -5.64 4.83 4.39
N LEU A 155 -5.47 3.91 3.45
CA LEU A 155 -5.32 4.20 2.03
C LEU A 155 -6.51 5.04 1.51
N VAL A 156 -7.75 4.61 1.80
CA VAL A 156 -8.97 5.33 1.42
C VAL A 156 -8.99 6.75 1.97
N LYS A 157 -8.60 6.95 3.23
CA LYS A 157 -8.54 8.28 3.85
C LYS A 157 -7.44 9.15 3.28
N SER A 158 -6.31 8.54 2.92
CA SER A 158 -5.14 9.26 2.44
C SER A 158 -5.20 9.60 0.95
N LEU A 159 -6.06 8.96 0.15
CA LEU A 159 -6.22 9.33 -1.27
C LEU A 159 -7.04 10.62 -1.39
N HIS A 160 -6.41 11.69 -1.85
CA HIS A 160 -7.02 13.01 -2.01
C HIS A 160 -6.39 13.78 -3.17
N PRO A 161 -7.06 14.83 -3.70
CA PRO A 161 -6.41 15.78 -4.59
C PRO A 161 -5.25 16.48 -3.87
N ALA A 162 -4.12 16.65 -4.55
CA ALA A 162 -3.02 17.47 -4.08
C ALA A 162 -3.43 18.95 -4.08
N GLU A 163 -2.64 19.80 -3.40
CA GLU A 163 -2.93 21.22 -3.24
C GLU A 163 -3.29 21.91 -4.57
N GLY A 164 -4.31 22.77 -4.55
CA GLY A 164 -4.81 23.50 -5.72
C GLY A 164 -6.10 22.97 -6.34
N CYS A 165 -6.54 21.75 -5.99
CA CYS A 165 -7.84 21.22 -6.43
C CYS A 165 -8.91 21.33 -5.33
N THR A 166 -9.74 22.38 -5.37
CA THR A 166 -10.77 22.66 -4.34
C THR A 166 -12.13 22.02 -4.63
N THR A 167 -12.28 21.31 -5.74
CA THR A 167 -13.53 20.68 -6.20
C THR A 167 -13.58 19.17 -5.90
N ALA A 168 -13.05 18.74 -4.76
CA ALA A 168 -13.30 17.40 -4.21
C ALA A 168 -14.76 17.29 -3.74
N GLN A 169 -15.70 17.22 -4.68
CA GLN A 169 -17.12 17.10 -4.38
C GLN A 169 -17.40 15.73 -3.75
N GLY A 170 -17.54 15.72 -2.41
CA GLY A 170 -17.95 14.57 -1.62
C GLY A 170 -16.82 13.62 -1.27
N ALA A 171 -15.89 14.04 -0.39
CA ALA A 171 -14.90 13.14 0.21
C ALA A 171 -15.58 11.86 0.73
N ALA A 172 -14.99 10.70 0.46
CA ALA A 172 -15.60 9.47 0.93
C ALA A 172 -15.44 9.30 2.44
N PRO A 173 -16.43 8.65 3.06
CA PRO A 173 -16.24 8.12 4.40
C PRO A 173 -15.13 7.05 4.38
N ALA A 174 -14.53 6.83 5.55
CA ALA A 174 -13.62 5.71 5.76
C ALA A 174 -14.27 4.39 5.31
N ALA A 175 -13.50 3.49 4.69
CA ALA A 175 -13.94 2.12 4.49
C ALA A 175 -14.25 1.48 5.86
N GLN A 176 -15.44 0.88 5.97
CA GLN A 176 -15.88 0.09 7.13
C GLN A 176 -15.47 -1.37 6.95
#